data_AF-A0A0P7U979-F1
#
_entry.id   AF-A0A0P7U979-F1
#
_cell.length_a   1.000
_cell.length_b   1.000
_cell.length_c   1.000
_cell.angle_alpha   90.00
_cell.angle_beta   90.00
_cell.angle_gamma   90.00
#
_symmetry.space_group_name_H-M   'P 1'
#
loop_
_entity.id
_entity.type
_entity.pdbx_description
1 polymer ?
#
loop_
_entity_poly.entity_id
_entity_poly.type
_entity_poly.pdbx_seq_one_letter_code
_entity_poly.pdbx_strand_id
1 'polypeptide(L)'
;EVMQMEKQLGGRLIDEPQVLLFKDSYHNLRLSIHDMPRAHWRSKLLAAYQEIPFYHIWSGSQRSLHCTFTLERLSLSTCELTCQLCVWQVEGEGQSFSIDINIAKDSRPLDSDFLVLDNSAPALAGPSAFQIPYLIRQKICSSLDAPCPHGADWRLLAQRLKLERHLNFFACKASPTSVILDLWEAQHFHSGNLNQLAAVMAEIGKQEAMIFL
;
A
#
# COMPACT_ATOMS: atom_id res chain seq x y z
N GLU A 1 -8.38 -3.81 8.32
CA GLU A 1 -8.46 -4.68 9.52
C GLU A 1 -8.22 -3.89 10.82
N VAL A 2 -7.00 -3.39 11.09
CA VAL A 2 -6.67 -2.68 12.36
C VAL A 2 -7.59 -1.50 12.66
N MET A 3 -7.91 -0.65 11.68
CA MET A 3 -8.82 0.49 11.87
C MET A 3 -10.22 0.08 12.36
N GLN A 4 -10.73 -1.05 11.85
CA GLN A 4 -12.05 -1.56 12.27
C GLN A 4 -11.99 -2.14 13.69
N MET A 5 -10.91 -2.84 14.02
CA MET A 5 -10.67 -3.38 15.36
C MET A 5 -10.56 -2.26 16.40
N GLU A 6 -9.73 -1.24 16.15
CA GLU A 6 -9.57 -0.10 17.06
C GLU A 6 -10.89 0.64 17.26
N LYS A 7 -11.68 0.85 16.20
CA LYS A 7 -13.01 1.47 16.31
C LYS A 7 -13.95 0.70 17.24
N GLN A 8 -13.92 -0.64 17.22
CA GLN A 8 -14.70 -1.47 18.14
C GLN A 8 -14.23 -1.34 19.59
N LEU A 9 -12.94 -1.06 19.80
CA LEU A 9 -12.34 -0.82 21.11
C LEU A 9 -12.47 0.64 21.57
N GLY A 10 -13.08 1.51 20.77
CA GLY A 10 -13.16 2.96 21.04
C GLY A 10 -11.85 3.72 20.79
N GLY A 11 -10.89 3.07 20.14
CA GLY A 11 -9.66 3.65 19.65
C GLY A 11 -9.89 4.56 18.43
N ARG A 12 -8.90 5.41 18.17
CA ARG A 12 -8.92 6.39 17.09
C ARG A 12 -7.50 6.67 16.62
N LEU A 13 -7.36 6.94 15.33
CA LEU A 13 -6.08 7.22 14.72
C LEU A 13 -5.55 8.56 15.22
N ILE A 14 -4.27 8.59 15.60
CA ILE A 14 -3.64 9.78 16.16
C ILE A 14 -2.99 10.64 15.06
N ASP A 15 -2.37 9.97 14.08
CA ASP A 15 -1.62 10.56 12.97
C ASP A 15 -1.65 9.61 11.75
N GLU A 16 -1.30 10.09 10.56
CA GLU A 16 -1.28 9.27 9.35
C GLU A 16 -0.25 8.12 9.44
N PRO A 17 -0.58 6.91 8.93
CA PRO A 17 0.37 5.80 8.93
C PRO A 17 1.61 6.12 8.08
N GLN A 18 2.79 5.82 8.61
CA GLN A 18 4.05 5.96 7.87
C GLN A 18 4.64 4.60 7.51
N VAL A 19 5.30 4.55 6.35
CA VAL A 19 6.03 3.37 5.89
C VAL A 19 7.40 3.30 6.56
N LEU A 20 7.75 2.13 7.08
CA LEU A 20 9.07 1.80 7.59
C LEU A 20 9.59 0.57 6.84
N LEU A 21 10.75 0.70 6.20
CA LEU A 21 11.40 -0.44 5.56
C LEU A 21 12.10 -1.29 6.62
N PHE A 22 11.77 -2.58 6.64
CA PHE A 22 12.31 -3.55 7.58
C PHE A 22 13.21 -4.54 6.84
N LYS A 23 14.47 -4.68 7.28
CA LYS A 23 15.51 -5.46 6.59
C LYS A 23 15.69 -6.83 7.23
N ASP A 24 16.13 -7.80 6.44
CA ASP A 24 16.54 -9.14 6.91
C ASP A 24 17.88 -9.07 7.64
N SER A 25 17.88 -8.51 8.85
CA SER A 25 19.09 -8.32 9.66
C SER A 25 19.06 -9.05 10.98
N TYR A 26 18.02 -9.85 11.25
CA TYR A 26 17.79 -10.52 12.54
C TYR A 26 17.60 -9.58 13.75
N HIS A 27 17.57 -8.27 13.51
CA HIS A 27 17.38 -7.26 14.55
C HIS A 27 15.91 -6.93 14.78
N ASN A 28 15.56 -6.76 16.05
CA ASN A 28 14.20 -6.46 16.50
C ASN A 28 13.77 -5.05 16.09
N LEU A 29 12.45 -4.84 16.03
CA LEU A 29 11.87 -3.52 15.99
C LEU A 29 11.76 -2.98 17.41
N ARG A 30 12.24 -1.76 17.66
CA ARG A 30 12.20 -1.10 18.95
C ARG A 30 11.29 0.13 18.88
N LEU A 31 10.45 0.28 19.91
CA LEU A 31 9.52 1.38 20.07
C LEU A 31 9.79 2.07 21.40
N SER A 32 9.80 3.40 21.43
CA SER A 32 10.03 4.18 22.64
C SER A 32 9.31 5.51 22.62
N ILE A 33 9.02 6.05 23.80
CA ILE A 33 8.44 7.39 23.98
C ILE A 33 9.47 8.31 24.63
N HIS A 34 9.70 9.45 24.00
CA HIS A 34 10.62 10.49 24.41
C HIS A 34 9.89 11.81 24.70
N ASP A 35 10.59 12.74 25.35
CA ASP A 35 10.15 14.13 25.57
C ASP A 35 8.79 14.32 26.25
N MET A 36 8.34 13.30 26.98
CA MET A 36 7.10 13.38 27.75
C MET A 36 7.25 14.34 28.94
N PRO A 37 6.28 15.24 29.19
CA PRO A 37 6.32 16.22 30.28
C PRO A 37 6.18 15.54 31.65
N ARG A 38 7.32 15.15 32.23
CA ARG A 38 7.43 14.37 33.48
C ARG A 38 6.81 15.04 34.71
N ALA A 39 6.60 16.36 34.66
CA ALA A 39 5.92 17.10 35.72
C ALA A 39 4.41 16.81 35.81
N HIS A 40 3.81 16.31 34.73
CA HIS A 40 2.36 16.09 34.62
C HIS A 40 1.99 14.66 34.20
N TRP A 41 2.93 13.95 33.58
CA TRP A 41 2.73 12.61 33.03
C TRP A 41 3.81 11.64 33.49
N ARG A 42 3.41 10.38 33.64
CA ARG A 42 4.29 9.25 33.98
C ARG A 42 4.01 8.07 33.06
N SER A 43 5.06 7.43 32.56
CA SER A 43 4.96 6.14 31.88
C SER A 43 4.92 5.04 32.92
N LYS A 44 4.02 4.07 32.76
CA LYS A 44 4.00 2.86 33.59
C LYS A 44 4.97 1.79 33.09
N LEU A 45 5.55 1.97 31.91
CA LEU A 45 6.57 1.08 31.40
C LEU A 45 7.85 1.24 32.25
N LEU A 46 8.32 0.14 32.84
CA LEU A 46 9.56 0.13 33.64
C LEU A 46 10.81 0.23 32.75
N ALA A 47 10.74 -0.34 31.55
CA ALA A 47 11.79 -0.25 30.55
C ALA A 47 11.72 1.09 29.78
N ALA A 48 12.84 1.50 29.18
CA ALA A 48 12.89 2.71 28.35
C ALA A 48 12.23 2.52 26.97
N TYR A 49 12.04 1.27 26.54
CA TYR A 49 11.51 0.91 25.23
C TYR A 49 10.82 -0.46 25.29
N GLN A 50 10.05 -0.76 24.25
CA GLN A 50 9.48 -2.09 23.97
C GLN A 50 10.08 -2.61 22.67
N GLU A 51 10.10 -3.93 22.50
CA GLU A 51 10.57 -4.56 21.27
C GLU A 51 9.57 -5.55 20.72
N ILE A 52 9.48 -5.61 19.39
CA ILE A 52 8.83 -6.68 18.65
C ILE A 52 9.96 -7.55 18.04
N PRO A 53 10.01 -8.85 18.38
CA PRO A 53 11.03 -9.75 17.84
C PRO A 53 11.05 -9.78 16.32
N PHE A 54 12.24 -9.81 15.73
CA PHE A 54 12.45 -9.86 14.28
C PHE A 54 11.54 -10.89 13.58
N TYR A 55 11.52 -12.12 14.08
CA TYR A 55 10.77 -13.21 13.46
C TYR A 55 9.25 -13.04 13.50
N HIS A 56 8.72 -12.27 14.44
CA HIS A 56 7.28 -11.98 14.47
C HIS A 56 6.87 -11.10 13.28
N ILE A 57 7.73 -10.15 12.92
CA ILE A 57 7.52 -9.25 11.77
C ILE A 57 7.86 -9.99 10.47
N TRP A 58 9.05 -10.59 10.40
CA TRP A 58 9.60 -11.17 9.17
C TRP A 58 8.78 -12.35 8.65
N SER A 59 8.19 -13.16 9.54
CA SER A 59 7.38 -14.32 9.13
C SER A 59 6.04 -13.95 8.50
N GLY A 60 5.56 -12.70 8.66
CA GLY A 60 4.26 -12.25 8.15
C GLY A 60 3.04 -13.00 8.68
N SER A 61 3.22 -13.88 9.67
CA SER A 61 2.18 -14.81 10.15
C SER A 61 1.33 -14.21 11.28
N GLN A 62 1.83 -13.15 11.93
CA GLN A 62 1.15 -12.46 13.02
C GLN A 62 0.26 -11.36 12.48
N ARG A 63 -1.02 -11.38 12.84
CA ARG A 63 -1.93 -10.26 12.54
C ARG A 63 -1.84 -9.20 13.63
N SER A 64 -1.95 -7.93 13.24
CA SER A 64 -2.10 -6.79 14.16
C SER A 64 -1.01 -6.69 15.25
N LEU A 65 0.26 -6.84 14.86
CA LEU A 65 1.39 -6.62 15.76
C LEU A 65 1.38 -5.18 16.30
N HIS A 66 1.49 -5.04 17.61
CA HIS A 66 1.50 -3.75 18.28
C HIS A 66 2.30 -3.80 19.59
N CYS A 67 2.68 -2.63 20.09
CA CYS A 67 3.10 -2.43 21.48
C CYS A 67 2.15 -1.45 22.15
N THR A 68 1.97 -1.60 23.46
CA THR A 68 1.08 -0.73 24.23
C THR A 68 1.91 0.10 25.21
N PHE A 69 1.83 1.42 25.09
CA PHE A 69 2.39 2.33 26.10
C PHE A 69 1.28 2.84 27.00
N THR A 70 1.38 2.57 28.30
CA THR A 70 0.41 3.07 29.28
C THR A 70 0.98 4.29 29.99
N LEU A 71 0.32 5.43 29.79
CA LEU A 71 0.68 6.71 30.39
C LEU A 71 -0.35 7.10 31.45
N GLU A 72 0.11 7.75 32.51
CA GLU A 72 -0.69 8.18 33.64
C GLU A 72 -0.51 9.67 33.86
N ARG A 73 -1.63 10.41 33.88
CA ARG A 73 -1.64 11.81 34.30
C ARG A 73 -1.61 11.90 35.82
N LEU A 74 -0.79 12.81 36.35
CA LEU A 74 -0.65 13.04 37.79
C LEU A 74 -1.82 13.85 38.37
N SER A 75 -2.57 14.56 37.52
CA SER A 75 -3.76 15.32 37.89
C SER A 75 -4.86 15.14 36.84
N LEU A 76 -6.13 15.12 37.28
CA LEU A 76 -7.28 15.12 36.37
C LEU A 76 -7.43 16.42 35.57
N SER A 77 -6.83 17.53 36.04
CA SER A 77 -6.77 18.79 35.30
C SER A 77 -5.78 18.77 34.13
N THR A 78 -4.86 17.80 34.11
CA THR A 78 -3.93 17.61 32.99
C THR A 78 -4.68 16.98 31.82
N CYS A 79 -4.78 17.73 30.72
CA CYS A 79 -5.46 17.31 29.50
C CYS A 79 -4.54 17.29 28.28
N GLU A 80 -3.40 17.98 28.32
CA GLU A 80 -2.46 18.06 27.21
C GLU A 80 -1.36 17.00 27.37
N LEU A 81 -1.11 16.26 26.29
CA LEU A 81 -0.03 15.30 26.17
C LEU A 81 0.78 15.65 24.92
N THR A 82 2.03 16.05 25.15
CA THR A 82 3.04 16.24 24.11
C THR A 82 4.19 15.26 24.34
N CYS A 83 4.54 14.47 23.33
CA CYS A 83 5.69 13.55 23.40
C CYS A 83 6.11 13.10 22.00
N GLN A 84 7.25 12.42 21.89
CA GLN A 84 7.72 11.86 20.63
C GLN A 84 7.71 10.33 20.71
N LEU A 85 7.00 9.67 19.80
CA LEU A 85 7.08 8.22 19.60
C LEU A 85 8.14 7.93 18.55
N CYS A 86 9.10 7.07 18.88
CA CYS A 86 10.10 6.61 17.94
C CYS A 86 9.96 5.12 17.69
N VAL A 87 10.11 4.73 16.43
CA VAL A 87 10.00 3.34 15.97
C VAL A 87 11.16 3.06 15.02
N TRP A 88 12.06 2.16 15.37
CA TRP A 88 13.22 1.83 14.52
C TRP A 88 13.58 0.35 14.59
N GLN A 89 14.10 -0.19 13.50
CA GLN A 89 14.79 -1.47 13.53
C GLN A 89 16.17 -1.23 14.18
N VAL A 90 16.57 -2.10 15.11
CA VAL A 90 17.92 -2.01 15.70
C VAL A 90 18.95 -2.14 14.57
N GLU A 91 19.91 -1.20 14.53
CA GLU A 91 20.90 -1.05 13.44
C GLU A 91 20.29 -0.83 12.03
N GLY A 92 19.03 -0.40 11.96
CA GLY A 92 18.31 -0.22 10.70
C GLY A 92 17.66 1.16 10.58
N GLU A 93 16.58 1.22 9.80
CA GLU A 93 15.82 2.44 9.56
C GLU A 93 14.81 2.69 10.68
N GLY A 94 14.32 3.93 10.77
CA GLY A 94 13.35 4.33 11.77
C GLY A 94 12.50 5.52 11.36
N GLN A 95 11.43 5.73 12.11
CA GLN A 95 10.51 6.86 12.00
C GLN A 95 10.29 7.47 13.39
N SER A 96 9.89 8.75 13.40
CA SER A 96 9.54 9.50 14.60
C SER A 96 8.24 10.26 14.39
N PHE A 97 7.37 10.21 15.39
CA PHE A 97 6.04 10.81 15.37
C PHE A 97 5.92 11.77 16.54
N SER A 98 5.50 13.00 16.24
CA SER A 98 5.18 13.98 17.28
C SER A 98 3.72 13.78 17.70
N ILE A 99 3.52 13.41 18.95
CA ILE A 99 2.19 13.29 19.55
C ILE A 99 1.89 14.60 20.26
N ASP A 100 0.86 15.31 19.82
CA ASP A 100 0.30 16.49 20.48
C ASP A 100 -1.22 16.35 20.56
N ILE A 101 -1.75 16.04 21.75
CA ILE A 101 -3.15 15.71 21.96
C ILE A 101 -3.69 16.45 23.18
N ASN A 102 -4.86 17.07 23.03
CA ASN A 102 -5.68 17.53 24.15
C ASN A 102 -6.83 16.55 24.42
N ILE A 103 -6.71 15.72 25.45
CA ILE A 103 -7.63 14.62 25.79
C ILE A 103 -9.06 15.13 26.06
N ALA A 104 -9.22 16.33 26.61
CA ALA A 104 -10.53 16.90 26.92
C ALA A 104 -11.24 17.49 25.69
N LYS A 105 -10.48 17.93 24.69
CA LYS A 105 -10.98 18.53 23.45
C LYS A 105 -10.81 17.63 22.24
N ASP A 106 -10.44 16.36 22.43
CA ASP A 106 -10.19 15.42 21.33
C ASP A 106 -11.50 15.06 20.63
N SER A 107 -11.86 15.90 19.66
CA SER A 107 -13.01 15.79 18.78
C SER A 107 -12.65 15.21 17.42
N ARG A 108 -11.49 14.55 17.29
CA ARG A 108 -11.11 13.89 16.04
C ARG A 108 -12.24 12.95 15.61
N PRO A 109 -12.74 13.07 14.36
CA PRO A 109 -13.82 12.23 13.89
C PRO A 109 -13.42 10.76 14.02
N LEU A 110 -14.40 9.89 14.30
CA LEU A 110 -14.23 8.45 14.16
C LEU A 110 -14.14 8.14 12.66
N ASP A 111 -12.99 8.44 12.03
CA ASP A 111 -12.75 8.50 10.59
C ASP A 111 -13.76 7.70 9.77
N SER A 112 -14.73 8.41 9.21
CA SER A 112 -15.59 7.90 8.15
C SER A 112 -14.90 7.99 6.78
N ASP A 113 -13.78 8.71 6.68
CA ASP A 113 -13.16 9.09 5.41
C ASP A 113 -12.12 8.10 4.90
N PHE A 114 -11.48 7.31 5.77
CA PHE A 114 -10.60 6.20 5.35
C PHE A 114 -11.39 4.98 4.82
N LEU A 115 -12.71 4.94 5.02
CA LEU A 115 -13.59 3.91 4.46
C LEU A 115 -14.09 4.27 3.06
N VAL A 116 -13.79 5.46 2.53
CA VAL A 116 -14.28 5.88 1.20
C VAL A 116 -13.58 5.15 0.05
N LEU A 117 -12.53 4.37 0.30
CA LEU A 117 -11.90 3.59 -0.78
C LEU A 117 -12.71 2.35 -1.21
N ASP A 118 -13.84 2.02 -0.59
CA ASP A 118 -14.61 0.84 -1.01
C ASP A 118 -16.13 1.03 -1.00
N ASN A 119 -16.60 2.20 -1.45
CA ASN A 119 -17.97 2.31 -1.97
C ASN A 119 -18.11 1.73 -3.40
N SER A 120 -17.08 1.00 -3.85
CA SER A 120 -17.11 0.15 -5.03
C SER A 120 -18.11 -0.98 -4.75
N ALA A 121 -19.06 -1.19 -5.65
CA ALA A 121 -19.94 -2.35 -5.56
C ALA A 121 -19.08 -3.62 -5.39
N PRO A 122 -19.45 -4.57 -4.52
CA PRO A 122 -18.67 -5.79 -4.25
C PRO A 122 -18.48 -6.66 -5.50
N ALA A 123 -19.21 -6.35 -6.58
CA ALA A 123 -18.97 -6.84 -7.91
C ALA A 123 -19.20 -5.72 -8.93
N LEU A 124 -18.29 -5.60 -9.89
CA LEU A 124 -18.52 -4.87 -11.13
C LEU A 124 -18.87 -5.88 -12.22
N ALA A 125 -19.87 -5.57 -13.03
CA ALA A 125 -20.27 -6.38 -14.17
C ALA A 125 -20.24 -5.55 -15.46
N GLY A 126 -19.90 -6.21 -16.57
CA GLY A 126 -19.92 -5.58 -17.89
C GLY A 126 -18.77 -4.59 -18.12
N PRO A 127 -18.94 -3.59 -19.02
CA PRO A 127 -17.88 -2.68 -19.45
C PRO A 127 -17.25 -1.84 -18.32
N SER A 128 -17.91 -1.74 -17.17
CA SER A 128 -17.40 -1.04 -15.98
C SER A 128 -16.38 -1.85 -15.19
N ALA A 129 -16.28 -3.17 -15.43
CA ALA A 129 -15.30 -4.05 -14.79
C ALA A 129 -13.93 -4.04 -15.48
N PHE A 130 -13.86 -3.58 -16.73
CA PHE A 130 -12.65 -3.58 -17.55
C PHE A 130 -12.36 -2.18 -18.06
N GLN A 131 -11.09 -1.79 -18.05
CA GLN A 131 -10.67 -0.45 -18.47
C GLN A 131 -10.41 -0.37 -19.98
N ILE A 132 -10.07 -1.50 -20.61
CA ILE A 132 -9.82 -1.63 -22.04
C ILE A 132 -11.11 -2.07 -22.73
N PRO A 133 -11.74 -1.20 -23.56
CA PRO A 133 -12.87 -1.59 -24.39
C PRO A 133 -12.55 -2.81 -25.24
N TYR A 134 -13.54 -3.72 -25.35
CA TYR A 134 -13.39 -5.00 -26.06
C TYR A 134 -12.78 -4.84 -27.47
N LEU A 135 -13.25 -3.86 -28.25
CA LEU A 135 -12.76 -3.63 -29.62
C LEU A 135 -11.28 -3.20 -29.64
N ILE A 136 -10.86 -2.39 -28.68
CA ILE A 136 -9.46 -1.95 -28.55
C ILE A 136 -8.58 -3.15 -28.19
N ARG A 137 -9.01 -3.94 -27.19
CA ARG A 137 -8.33 -5.17 -26.80
C ARG A 137 -8.15 -6.13 -27.98
N GLN A 138 -9.20 -6.36 -28.76
CA GLN A 138 -9.16 -7.25 -29.92
C GLN A 138 -8.17 -6.77 -30.99
N LYS A 139 -8.14 -5.44 -31.26
CA LYS A 139 -7.16 -4.83 -32.18
C LYS A 139 -5.73 -5.02 -31.69
N ILE A 140 -5.48 -4.77 -30.40
CA ILE A 140 -4.14 -4.91 -29.81
C ILE A 140 -3.67 -6.37 -29.89
N CYS A 141 -4.53 -7.33 -29.51
CA CYS A 141 -4.19 -8.75 -29.56
C CYS A 141 -3.86 -9.20 -30.99
N SER A 142 -4.72 -8.87 -31.95
CA SER A 142 -4.49 -9.21 -33.37
C SER A 142 -3.18 -8.62 -33.91
N SER A 143 -2.78 -7.44 -33.45
CA SER A 143 -1.57 -6.75 -33.91
C SER A 143 -0.27 -7.29 -33.31
N LEU A 144 -0.32 -7.82 -32.09
CA LEU A 144 0.86 -8.22 -31.31
C LEU A 144 1.04 -9.73 -31.14
N ASP A 145 -0.02 -10.53 -31.31
CA ASP A 145 0.09 -12.00 -31.25
C ASP A 145 0.70 -12.59 -32.52
N ALA A 146 0.60 -11.88 -33.66
CA ALA A 146 1.21 -12.30 -34.90
C ALA A 146 2.75 -12.26 -34.81
N PRO A 147 3.47 -13.29 -35.27
CA PRO A 147 4.94 -13.31 -35.23
C PRO A 147 5.52 -12.13 -36.02
N CYS A 148 6.29 -11.26 -35.35
CA CYS A 148 6.95 -10.12 -35.98
C CYS A 148 8.47 -10.38 -36.12
N PRO A 149 9.04 -10.34 -37.34
CA PRO A 149 10.48 -10.55 -37.56
C PRO A 149 11.37 -9.52 -36.86
N HIS A 150 10.85 -8.32 -36.59
CA HIS A 150 11.59 -7.21 -35.97
C HIS A 150 11.37 -7.12 -34.44
N GLY A 151 10.65 -8.08 -33.84
CA GLY A 151 10.42 -8.12 -32.39
C GLY A 151 9.41 -7.11 -31.84
N ALA A 152 8.68 -6.38 -32.70
CA ALA A 152 7.59 -5.47 -32.32
C ALA A 152 6.27 -6.24 -32.07
N ASP A 153 6.33 -7.22 -31.18
CA ASP A 153 5.22 -8.10 -30.81
C ASP A 153 4.98 -8.09 -29.29
N TRP A 154 4.15 -9.03 -28.82
CA TRP A 154 3.79 -9.18 -27.41
C TRP A 154 5.01 -9.29 -26.47
N ARG A 155 6.17 -9.75 -26.94
CA ARG A 155 7.39 -9.88 -26.12
C ARG A 155 7.95 -8.50 -25.75
N LEU A 156 7.95 -7.57 -26.70
CA LEU A 156 8.39 -6.19 -26.45
C LEU A 156 7.36 -5.45 -25.58
N LEU A 157 6.06 -5.73 -25.75
CA LEU A 157 5.03 -5.26 -24.82
C LEU A 157 5.30 -5.74 -23.39
N ALA A 158 5.54 -7.05 -23.21
CA ALA A 158 5.87 -7.61 -21.91
C ALA A 158 7.10 -6.94 -21.29
N GLN A 159 8.15 -6.69 -22.09
CA GLN A 159 9.35 -6.01 -21.62
C GLN A 159 9.07 -4.56 -21.16
N ARG A 160 8.27 -3.79 -21.91
CA ARG A 160 7.91 -2.41 -21.52
C ARG A 160 7.06 -2.36 -20.26
N LEU A 161 6.24 -3.40 -20.04
CA LEU A 161 5.44 -3.57 -18.83
C LEU A 161 6.21 -4.25 -17.69
N LYS A 162 7.53 -4.50 -17.84
CA LYS A 162 8.39 -5.16 -16.84
C LYS A 162 7.95 -6.59 -16.48
N LEU A 163 7.40 -7.30 -17.46
CA LEU A 163 6.91 -8.68 -17.37
C LEU A 163 7.84 -9.68 -18.10
N GLU A 164 9.05 -9.28 -18.51
CA GLU A 164 9.95 -10.13 -19.31
C GLU A 164 10.38 -11.43 -18.61
N ARG A 165 10.30 -11.50 -17.27
CA ARG A 165 10.62 -12.71 -16.51
C ARG A 165 9.65 -13.86 -16.78
N HIS A 166 8.48 -13.58 -17.36
CA HIS A 166 7.39 -14.54 -17.53
C HIS A 166 7.08 -14.86 -19.00
N LEU A 167 7.98 -14.55 -19.94
CA LEU A 167 7.75 -14.75 -21.39
C LEU A 167 7.34 -16.19 -21.75
N ASN A 168 7.97 -17.20 -21.14
CA ASN A 168 7.64 -18.61 -21.40
C ASN A 168 6.19 -18.95 -21.01
N PHE A 169 5.66 -18.35 -19.93
CA PHE A 169 4.28 -18.57 -19.52
C PHE A 169 3.30 -17.97 -20.54
N PHE A 170 3.58 -16.77 -21.05
CA PHE A 170 2.75 -16.12 -22.05
C PHE A 170 2.77 -16.85 -23.40
N ALA A 171 3.93 -17.34 -23.82
CA ALA A 171 4.09 -18.08 -25.08
C ALA A 171 3.24 -19.36 -25.15
N CYS A 172 2.89 -19.96 -24.01
CA CYS A 172 2.03 -21.15 -23.94
C CYS A 172 0.52 -20.81 -24.00
N LYS A 173 0.13 -19.54 -24.15
CA LYS A 173 -1.27 -19.10 -24.19
C LYS A 173 -1.75 -18.96 -25.63
N ALA A 174 -3.06 -19.14 -25.83
CA ALA A 174 -3.67 -18.95 -27.15
C ALA A 174 -3.51 -17.51 -27.67
N SER A 175 -3.56 -16.53 -26.76
CA SER A 175 -3.21 -15.12 -27.03
C SER A 175 -2.28 -14.64 -25.90
N PRO A 176 -0.96 -14.60 -26.13
CA PRO A 176 0.00 -14.02 -25.18
C PRO A 176 -0.35 -12.57 -24.81
N THR A 177 -0.74 -11.77 -25.81
CA THR A 177 -1.09 -10.35 -25.62
C THR A 177 -2.31 -10.18 -24.71
N SER A 178 -3.36 -10.98 -24.88
CA SER A 178 -4.56 -10.85 -24.05
C SER A 178 -4.24 -11.05 -22.56
N VAL A 179 -3.41 -12.03 -22.22
CA VAL A 179 -3.05 -12.31 -20.82
C VAL A 179 -2.16 -11.20 -20.23
N ILE A 180 -1.31 -10.60 -21.06
CA ILE A 180 -0.52 -9.41 -20.65
C ILE A 180 -1.46 -8.23 -20.35
N LEU A 181 -2.48 -8.00 -21.19
CA LEU A 181 -3.47 -6.95 -20.97
C LEU A 181 -4.33 -7.22 -19.72
N ASP A 182 -4.65 -8.48 -19.41
CA ASP A 182 -5.36 -8.85 -18.18
C ASP A 182 -4.54 -8.49 -16.93
N LEU A 183 -3.23 -8.78 -16.94
CA LEU A 183 -2.32 -8.38 -15.86
C LEU A 183 -2.19 -6.87 -15.75
N TRP A 184 -2.10 -6.17 -16.88
CA TRP A 184 -2.06 -4.72 -16.89
C TRP A 184 -3.33 -4.11 -16.27
N GLU A 185 -4.51 -4.58 -16.65
CA GLU A 185 -5.78 -4.12 -16.08
C GLU A 185 -5.87 -4.41 -14.57
N ALA A 186 -5.43 -5.60 -14.14
CA ALA A 186 -5.42 -5.97 -12.72
C ALA A 186 -4.50 -5.05 -11.90
N GLN A 187 -3.34 -4.66 -12.44
CA GLN A 187 -2.41 -3.74 -11.77
C GLN A 187 -2.90 -2.29 -11.72
N HIS A 188 -3.72 -1.88 -12.69
CA HIS A 188 -4.18 -0.50 -12.84
C HIS A 188 -5.69 -0.35 -12.57
N PHE A 189 -6.29 -1.27 -11.81
CA PHE A 189 -7.70 -1.19 -11.44
C PHE A 189 -7.96 0.10 -10.63
N HIS A 190 -8.94 0.92 -11.06
CA HIS A 190 -9.29 2.28 -10.58
C HIS A 190 -8.35 3.45 -10.96
N SER A 191 -7.08 3.22 -11.31
CA SER A 191 -6.11 4.28 -11.65
C SER A 191 -5.60 4.23 -13.10
N GLY A 192 -5.99 3.19 -13.84
CA GLY A 192 -5.53 2.90 -15.19
C GLY A 192 -6.03 3.91 -16.20
N ASN A 193 -5.08 4.50 -16.91
CA ASN A 193 -5.36 5.40 -18.01
C ASN A 193 -4.96 4.70 -19.31
N LEU A 194 -5.90 4.55 -20.24
CA LEU A 194 -5.63 4.00 -21.58
C LEU A 194 -4.51 4.77 -22.30
N ASN A 195 -4.27 6.03 -21.96
CA ASN A 195 -3.16 6.82 -22.49
C ASN A 195 -1.79 6.24 -22.12
N GLN A 196 -1.65 5.60 -20.95
CA GLN A 196 -0.40 4.93 -20.57
C GLN A 196 -0.15 3.71 -21.44
N LEU A 197 -1.19 2.90 -21.68
CA LEU A 197 -1.10 1.77 -22.61
C LEU A 197 -0.83 2.25 -24.04
N ALA A 198 -1.46 3.34 -24.47
CA ALA A 198 -1.23 3.95 -25.77
C ALA A 198 0.21 4.46 -25.93
N ALA A 199 0.80 5.06 -24.89
CA ALA A 199 2.20 5.47 -24.89
C ALA A 199 3.15 4.27 -25.05
N VAL A 200 2.89 3.17 -24.32
CA VAL A 200 3.66 1.92 -24.47
C VAL A 200 3.52 1.35 -25.88
N MET A 201 2.31 1.34 -26.45
CA MET A 201 2.06 0.89 -27.82
C MET A 201 2.79 1.76 -28.85
N ALA A 202 2.88 3.07 -28.60
CA ALA A 202 3.61 3.99 -29.44
C ALA A 202 5.12 3.69 -29.43
N GLU A 203 5.70 3.39 -28.28
CA GLU A 203 7.11 3.02 -28.14
C GLU A 203 7.47 1.68 -28.82
N ILE A 204 6.49 0.78 -28.96
CA ILE A 204 6.63 -0.48 -29.71
C ILE A 204 6.60 -0.23 -31.24
N GLY A 205 6.28 0.99 -31.67
CA GLY A 205 6.14 1.35 -33.08
C GLY A 205 4.76 0.98 -33.64
N LYS A 206 3.78 0.69 -32.79
CA LYS A 206 2.39 0.40 -33.16
C LYS A 206 1.52 1.64 -32.94
N GLN A 207 1.93 2.75 -33.57
CA GLN A 207 1.32 4.08 -33.46
C GLN A 207 0.09 4.29 -34.35
N GLU A 208 -0.58 3.25 -34.87
CA GLU A 208 -1.80 3.51 -35.65
C GLU A 208 -2.81 4.26 -34.77
N ALA A 209 -3.02 5.54 -35.09
CA ALA A 209 -3.83 6.50 -34.36
C ALA A 209 -5.33 6.13 -34.25
N MET A 210 -5.67 4.88 -34.60
CA MET A 210 -7.00 4.29 -34.70
C MET A 210 -7.18 3.08 -33.76
N ILE A 211 -6.19 2.75 -32.92
CA ILE A 211 -6.33 1.67 -31.93
C ILE A 211 -7.21 2.12 -30.75
N PHE A 212 -7.21 3.42 -30.41
CA PHE A 212 -7.92 3.98 -29.26
C PHE A 212 -9.07 4.95 -29.60
N LEU A 213 -9.41 5.09 -30.89
CA LEU A 213 -10.62 5.76 -31.38
C LEU A 213 -11.73 4.73 -31.68
#